data_AF-A0A519EKC2-F1
#
_entry.id   AF-A0A519EKC2-F1
#
_cell.length_a   1.000
_cell.length_b   1.000
_cell.length_c   1.000
_cell.angle_alpha   90.00
_cell.angle_beta   90.00
_cell.angle_gamma   90.00
#
_symmetry.space_group_name_H-M   'P 1'
#
loop_
_entity.id
_entity.type
_entity.pdbx_description
1 polymer ?
#
loop_
_entity_poly.entity_id
_entity_poly.type
_entity_poly.pdbx_seq_one_letter_code
_entity_poly.pdbx_strand_id
1 'polypeptide(L)'
;MSPSDSKAAQPAVPLTPAAGKLHAGFLKNNLREYGMLISLVAIMVLFQVLTDGTLLRPLNLTNLVLQNSYVVIMALGMLLVIVAGHIDLSVGSVCGFIGALAAVLMVQYDWGYVPTAIVSILAGAIIGAA
;
A
#
# COMPACT_ATOMS: atom_id res chain seq x y z
N MET A 1 9.81 -81.78 -12.15
CA MET A 1 9.09 -80.49 -12.23
C MET A 1 9.59 -79.63 -11.07
N SER A 2 10.48 -78.67 -11.36
CA SER A 2 11.11 -77.81 -10.35
C SER A 2 10.23 -76.59 -10.05
N PRO A 3 10.09 -76.15 -8.79
CA PRO A 3 9.44 -74.90 -8.43
C PRO A 3 10.47 -73.77 -8.44
N SER A 4 10.51 -72.98 -9.51
CA SER A 4 11.20 -71.67 -9.50
C SER A 4 10.55 -70.75 -10.52
N ASP A 5 10.44 -69.48 -10.14
CA ASP A 5 10.09 -68.33 -10.99
C ASP A 5 8.60 -67.97 -11.09
N SER A 6 7.96 -67.73 -9.94
CA SER A 6 7.03 -66.61 -9.86
C SER A 6 7.76 -65.43 -9.24
N LYS A 7 8.41 -64.64 -10.11
CA LYS A 7 8.95 -63.33 -9.76
C LYS A 7 7.76 -62.46 -9.37
N ALA A 8 7.48 -62.40 -8.08
CA ALA A 8 6.49 -61.51 -7.50
C ALA A 8 6.80 -60.09 -7.97
N ALA A 9 5.97 -59.58 -8.87
CA ALA A 9 5.97 -58.17 -9.23
C ALA A 9 5.63 -57.40 -7.96
N GLN A 10 6.64 -56.82 -7.32
CA GLN A 10 6.44 -55.94 -6.18
C GLN A 10 5.51 -54.80 -6.64
N PRO A 11 4.37 -54.58 -5.96
CA PRO A 11 3.50 -53.47 -6.32
C PRO A 11 4.28 -52.16 -6.12
N ALA A 12 4.31 -51.33 -7.16
CA ALA A 12 4.91 -50.01 -7.09
C ALA A 12 4.25 -49.23 -5.95
N VAL A 13 5.04 -48.90 -4.92
CA VAL A 13 4.60 -48.04 -3.82
C VAL A 13 4.20 -46.69 -4.42
N PRO A 14 2.95 -46.22 -4.20
CA PRO A 14 2.59 -44.87 -4.62
C PRO A 14 3.48 -43.88 -3.87
N LEU A 15 4.29 -43.12 -4.60
CA LEU A 15 5.05 -42.00 -4.04
C LEU A 15 4.04 -40.97 -3.55
N THR A 16 3.80 -40.95 -2.24
CA THR A 16 2.94 -39.94 -1.62
C THR A 16 3.56 -38.57 -1.89
N PRO A 17 2.83 -37.61 -2.50
CA PRO A 17 3.38 -36.29 -2.76
C PRO A 17 3.70 -35.60 -1.44
N ALA A 18 4.94 -35.11 -1.32
CA ALA A 18 5.45 -34.44 -0.14
C ALA A 18 4.55 -33.26 0.28
N ALA A 19 3.77 -33.47 1.35
CA ALA A 19 2.88 -32.48 1.96
C ALA A 19 3.63 -31.25 2.55
N GLY A 20 4.97 -31.24 2.55
CA GLY A 20 5.79 -30.21 3.19
C GLY A 20 5.96 -28.90 2.42
N LYS A 21 5.61 -28.81 1.13
CA LYS A 21 5.83 -27.59 0.32
C LYS A 21 4.60 -26.72 0.12
N LEU A 22 3.42 -27.18 0.50
CA LEU A 22 2.18 -26.40 0.37
C LEU A 22 2.13 -25.28 1.42
N HIS A 23 2.37 -25.59 2.70
CA HIS A 23 2.14 -24.65 3.80
C HIS A 23 3.09 -23.43 3.77
N ALA A 24 4.33 -23.61 3.33
CA ALA A 24 5.29 -22.52 3.21
C ALA A 24 4.93 -21.51 2.10
N GLY A 25 4.27 -21.96 1.03
CA GLY A 25 3.80 -21.10 -0.06
C GLY A 25 2.57 -20.28 0.33
N PHE A 26 1.61 -20.91 1.00
CA PHE A 26 0.45 -20.19 1.56
C PHE A 26 0.88 -19.17 2.62
N LEU A 27 1.78 -19.54 3.53
CA LEU A 27 2.27 -18.61 4.55
C LEU A 27 3.05 -17.44 3.93
N LYS A 28 3.88 -17.68 2.91
CA LYS A 28 4.62 -16.60 2.20
C LYS A 28 3.70 -15.62 1.47
N ASN A 29 2.66 -16.10 0.79
CA ASN A 29 1.74 -15.22 0.07
C ASN A 29 0.90 -14.37 1.04
N ASN A 30 0.35 -14.98 2.09
CA ASN A 30 -0.41 -14.27 3.11
C ASN A 30 0.49 -13.30 3.90
N LEU A 31 1.74 -13.66 4.19
CA LEU A 31 2.66 -12.79 4.91
C LEU A 31 3.02 -11.52 4.14
N ARG A 32 2.97 -11.52 2.80
CA ARG A 32 3.16 -10.29 2.00
C ARG A 32 1.94 -9.38 2.06
N GLU A 33 0.74 -9.96 1.97
CA GLU A 33 -0.52 -9.22 2.00
C GLU A 33 -0.80 -8.63 3.39
N TYR A 34 -0.63 -9.43 4.45
CA TYR A 34 -0.75 -8.98 5.83
C TYR A 34 0.51 -8.28 6.35
N GLY A 35 1.65 -8.40 5.67
CA GLY A 35 2.93 -7.87 6.12
C GLY A 35 2.92 -6.35 6.27
N MET A 36 2.28 -5.62 5.34
CA MET A 36 2.11 -4.17 5.47
C MET A 36 1.24 -3.79 6.67
N LEU A 37 0.14 -4.52 6.91
CA LEU A 37 -0.76 -4.26 8.04
C LEU A 37 -0.08 -4.60 9.38
N ILE A 38 0.65 -5.72 9.45
CA ILE A 38 1.47 -6.09 10.61
C ILE A 38 2.54 -5.02 10.86
N SER A 39 3.20 -4.52 9.80
CA SER A 39 4.21 -3.46 9.92
C SER A 39 3.60 -2.16 10.44
N LEU A 40 2.42 -1.77 9.94
CA LEU A 40 1.67 -0.61 10.44
C LEU A 40 1.36 -0.75 11.92
N VAL A 41 0.79 -1.88 12.35
CA VAL A 41 0.47 -2.12 13.77
C VAL A 41 1.74 -2.11 14.62
N ALA A 42 2.82 -2.74 14.16
CA ALA A 42 4.09 -2.74 14.86
C ALA A 42 4.65 -1.31 15.04
N ILE A 43 4.62 -0.48 13.99
CA ILE A 43 5.08 0.92 14.07
C ILE A 43 4.16 1.77 14.95
N MET A 44 2.85 1.52 14.92
CA MET A 44 1.89 2.20 15.79
C MET A 44 2.15 1.87 17.26
N VAL A 45 2.38 0.60 17.61
CA VAL A 45 2.74 0.19 18.97
C VAL A 45 4.09 0.80 19.37
N LEU A 46 5.08 0.75 18.48
CA LEU A 46 6.40 1.34 18.71
C LEU A 46 6.28 2.82 19.07
N PHE A 47 5.61 3.63 18.24
CA PHE A 47 5.43 5.05 18.50
C PHE A 47 4.47 5.33 19.66
N GLN A 48 3.50 4.48 19.94
CA GLN A 48 2.65 4.61 21.12
C GLN A 48 3.48 4.47 22.41
N VAL A 49 4.44 3.54 22.44
CA VAL A 49 5.36 3.36 23.59
C VAL A 49 6.39 4.49 23.65
N LEU A 50 7.04 4.80 22.52
CA LEU A 50 8.10 5.82 22.46
C LEU A 50 7.59 7.26 22.68
N THR A 51 6.30 7.52 22.48
CA THR A 51 5.69 8.86 22.63
C THR A 51 4.77 8.95 23.84
N ASP A 52 4.93 8.09 24.84
CA ASP A 52 4.15 8.09 26.09
C ASP A 52 2.63 8.13 25.86
N GLY A 53 2.18 7.36 24.89
CA GLY A 53 0.78 7.21 24.53
C GLY A 53 0.18 8.34 23.69
N THR A 54 1.00 9.26 23.19
CA THR A 54 0.55 10.45 22.44
C THR A 54 -0.05 10.12 21.08
N LEU A 55 0.40 9.05 20.40
CA LEU A 55 -0.09 8.67 19.08
C LEU A 55 -1.60 8.42 19.07
N LEU A 56 -2.10 7.59 20.00
CA LEU A 56 -3.53 7.23 20.07
C LEU A 56 -4.39 8.27 20.81
N ARG A 57 -3.84 9.44 21.16
CA ARG A 57 -4.67 10.52 21.71
C ARG A 57 -5.69 10.97 20.66
N PRO A 58 -6.93 11.30 21.05
CA PRO A 58 -7.99 11.69 20.11
C PRO A 58 -7.55 12.77 19.12
N LEU A 59 -6.82 13.79 19.59
CA LEU A 59 -6.32 14.87 18.75
C LEU A 59 -5.34 14.39 17.65
N ASN A 60 -4.38 13.52 17.99
CA ASN A 60 -3.43 13.00 17.01
C ASN A 60 -4.09 12.03 16.04
N LEU A 61 -5.04 11.22 16.52
CA LEU A 61 -5.82 10.34 15.66
C LEU A 61 -6.68 11.14 14.67
N THR A 62 -7.38 12.18 15.14
CA THR A 62 -8.11 13.10 14.29
C THR A 62 -7.19 13.80 13.29
N ASN A 63 -6.01 14.27 13.72
CA ASN A 63 -5.03 14.89 12.82
C ASN A 63 -4.53 13.91 11.75
N LEU A 64 -4.24 12.66 12.11
CA LEU A 64 -3.84 11.60 11.15
C LEU A 64 -4.92 11.36 10.09
N VAL A 65 -6.18 11.27 10.53
CA VAL A 65 -7.32 11.08 9.64
C VAL A 65 -7.50 12.30 8.75
N LEU A 66 -7.47 13.52 9.29
CA LEU A 66 -7.61 14.75 8.51
C LEU A 66 -6.46 14.94 7.51
N GLN A 67 -5.22 14.63 7.90
CA GLN A 67 -4.05 14.68 7.02
C GLN A 67 -4.12 13.66 5.88
N ASN A 68 -4.80 12.53 6.06
CA ASN A 68 -5.01 11.54 4.99
C ASN A 68 -6.35 11.71 4.26
N SER A 69 -7.24 12.58 4.75
CA SER A 69 -8.57 12.77 4.17
C SER A 69 -8.51 13.28 2.74
N TYR A 70 -7.46 14.03 2.36
CA TYR A 70 -7.30 14.49 0.98
C TYR A 70 -7.18 13.31 -0.02
N VAL A 71 -6.50 12.23 0.36
CA VAL A 71 -6.38 11.03 -0.50
C VAL A 71 -7.74 10.37 -0.70
N VAL A 72 -8.53 10.27 0.38
CA VAL A 72 -9.88 9.69 0.32
C VAL A 72 -10.81 10.54 -0.55
N ILE A 73 -10.78 11.86 -0.38
CA ILE A 73 -11.58 12.80 -1.19
C ILE A 73 -11.18 12.69 -2.67
N MET A 74 -9.89 12.65 -2.99
CA MET A 74 -9.42 12.46 -4.38
C MET A 74 -9.86 11.10 -4.95
N ALA A 75 -9.77 10.03 -4.16
CA ALA A 75 -10.20 8.69 -4.59
C ALA A 75 -11.70 8.65 -4.90
N LEU A 76 -12.54 9.32 -4.09
CA LEU A 76 -13.97 9.45 -4.36
C LEU A 76 -14.23 10.24 -5.65
N GLY A 77 -13.45 11.29 -5.94
CA GLY A 77 -13.52 12.02 -7.20
C GLY A 77 -13.22 11.12 -8.41
N MET A 78 -12.11 10.37 -8.36
CA MET A 78 -11.72 9.42 -9.42
C MET A 78 -12.72 8.27 -9.57
N LEU A 79 -13.38 7.84 -8.50
CA LEU A 79 -14.43 6.81 -8.55
C LEU A 79 -15.57 7.21 -9.50
N LEU A 80 -16.04 8.46 -9.44
CA LEU A 80 -17.12 8.95 -10.32
C LEU A 80 -16.71 8.90 -11.80
N VAL A 81 -15.45 9.19 -12.10
CA VAL A 81 -14.93 9.19 -13.48
C VAL A 81 -14.82 7.77 -14.03
N ILE A 82 -14.35 6.83 -13.21
CA ILE A 82 -14.24 5.41 -13.55
C ILE A 82 -15.63 4.80 -13.79
N VAL A 83 -16.62 5.12 -12.94
CA VAL A 83 -18.00 4.65 -13.11
C VAL A 83 -18.62 5.18 -14.41
N ALA A 84 -18.26 6.39 -14.83
CA ALA A 84 -18.65 6.94 -16.13
C ALA A 84 -17.95 6.28 -17.34
N GLY A 85 -17.11 5.26 -17.13
CA GLY A 85 -16.40 4.55 -18.19
C GLY A 85 -15.11 5.21 -18.65
N HIS A 86 -14.62 6.22 -17.93
CA HIS A 86 -13.42 6.96 -18.27
C HIS A 86 -12.29 6.64 -17.28
N ILE A 87 -11.08 6.38 -17.77
CA ILE A 87 -9.90 6.17 -16.91
C ILE A 87 -9.14 7.48 -16.87
N ASP A 88 -9.65 8.43 -16.09
CA ASP A 88 -9.01 9.73 -15.96
C ASP A 88 -7.92 9.69 -14.87
N LEU A 89 -6.67 9.71 -15.32
CA LEU A 89 -5.49 9.76 -14.47
C LEU A 89 -5.06 11.21 -14.15
N SER A 90 -5.74 12.22 -14.70
CA SER A 90 -5.37 13.64 -14.57
C SER A 90 -5.24 14.10 -13.12
N VAL A 91 -6.18 13.71 -12.24
CA VAL A 91 -6.15 14.09 -10.81
C VAL A 91 -4.87 13.60 -10.13
N GLY A 92 -4.41 12.40 -10.49
CA GLY A 92 -3.17 11.83 -9.96
C GLY A 92 -1.91 12.56 -10.45
N SER A 93 -1.83 12.87 -11.74
CA SER A 93 -0.68 13.57 -12.32
C SER A 93 -0.58 15.02 -11.84
N VAL A 94 -1.72 15.72 -11.71
CA VAL A 94 -1.78 17.08 -11.16
C VAL A 94 -1.36 17.08 -9.69
N CYS A 95 -1.88 16.18 -8.86
CA CYS A 95 -1.46 16.06 -7.47
C CYS A 95 0.05 15.77 -7.35
N GLY A 96 0.58 14.87 -8.16
CA GLY A 96 2.01 14.53 -8.18
C GLY A 96 2.87 15.72 -8.59
N PHE A 97 2.48 16.45 -9.63
CA PHE A 97 3.18 17.64 -10.10
C PHE A 97 3.18 18.76 -9.05
N ILE A 98 2.02 19.09 -8.48
CA ILE A 98 1.92 20.16 -7.47
C ILE A 98 2.67 19.79 -6.19
N GLY A 99 2.68 18.51 -5.80
CA GLY A 99 3.49 18.01 -4.69
C GLY A 99 4.99 18.15 -4.95
N ALA A 100 5.45 17.78 -6.15
CA ALA A 100 6.85 17.94 -6.56
C ALA A 100 7.25 19.43 -6.63
N LEU A 101 6.38 20.29 -7.17
CA LEU A 101 6.58 21.74 -7.20
C LEU A 101 6.73 22.31 -5.79
N ALA A 102 5.82 21.94 -4.87
CA ALA A 102 5.89 22.37 -3.48
C ALA A 102 7.19 21.93 -2.80
N ALA A 103 7.63 20.68 -3.04
CA ALA A 103 8.88 20.16 -2.52
C ALA A 103 10.09 20.93 -3.07
N VAL A 104 10.12 21.23 -4.37
CA VAL A 104 11.19 22.02 -4.99
C VAL A 104 11.24 23.42 -4.42
N LEU A 105 10.11 24.10 -4.29
CA LEU A 105 10.03 25.46 -3.73
C LEU A 105 10.54 25.50 -2.28
N MET A 106 10.12 24.54 -1.45
CA MET A 106 10.55 24.52 -0.04
C MET A 106 11.99 24.06 0.15
N VAL A 107 12.46 23.07 -0.63
CA VAL A 107 13.78 22.43 -0.40
C VAL A 107 14.90 23.07 -1.20
N GLN A 108 14.65 23.47 -2.45
CA GLN A 108 15.70 24.04 -3.31
C GLN A 108 15.74 25.56 -3.28
N TYR A 109 14.58 26.20 -3.07
CA TYR A 109 14.45 27.66 -3.05
C TYR A 109 14.27 28.23 -1.65
N ASP A 110 14.24 27.40 -0.60
CA ASP A 110 14.04 27.79 0.81
C ASP A 110 12.80 28.66 1.04
N TRP A 111 11.75 28.47 0.22
CA TRP A 111 10.50 29.20 0.40
C TRP A 111 9.77 28.72 1.65
N GLY A 112 9.19 29.67 2.39
CA GLY A 112 8.25 29.36 3.47
C GLY A 112 7.00 28.63 2.97
N TYR A 113 6.30 27.95 3.89
CA TYR A 113 5.09 27.19 3.54
C TYR A 113 3.97 28.06 2.97
N VAL A 114 3.86 29.33 3.41
CA VAL A 114 2.83 30.27 2.95
C VAL A 114 2.98 30.64 1.46
N PRO A 115 4.11 31.19 1.00
CA PRO A 115 4.28 31.51 -0.43
C PRO A 115 4.25 30.25 -1.31
N THR A 116 4.78 29.13 -0.81
CA THR A 116 4.69 27.84 -1.51
C THR A 116 3.24 27.42 -1.71
N ALA A 117 2.41 27.46 -0.65
CA ALA A 117 1.00 27.08 -0.74
C ALA A 117 0.23 27.95 -1.74
N ILE A 118 0.46 29.26 -1.75
CA ILE A 118 -0.20 30.18 -2.70
C ILE A 118 0.17 29.80 -4.14
N VAL A 119 1.45 29.61 -4.44
CA VAL A 119 1.90 29.26 -5.79
C VAL A 119 1.41 27.88 -6.21
N SER A 120 1.45 26.89 -5.31
CA SER A 120 0.92 25.55 -5.57
C SER A 120 -0.58 25.54 -5.84
N ILE A 121 -1.37 26.34 -5.11
CA ILE A 121 -2.81 26.48 -5.35
C ILE A 121 -3.07 27.13 -6.70
N LEU A 122 -2.36 28.22 -7.03
CA LEU A 122 -2.53 28.90 -8.32
C LEU A 122 -2.13 28.01 -9.49
N ALA A 123 -1.00 27.30 -9.41
CA ALA A 123 -0.56 26.38 -10.43
C ALA A 123 -1.56 25.22 -10.62
N GLY A 124 -2.06 24.64 -9.53
CA GLY A 124 -3.07 23.58 -9.58
C GLY A 124 -4.38 24.06 -10.21
N ALA A 125 -4.84 25.27 -9.87
CA ALA A 125 -6.04 25.86 -10.43
C ALA A 125 -5.91 26.13 -11.94
N ILE A 126 -4.75 26.63 -12.39
CA ILE A 126 -4.49 26.88 -13.81
C ILE A 126 -4.50 25.56 -14.60
N ILE A 127 -3.83 24.52 -14.09
CA ILE A 127 -3.75 23.23 -14.77
C ILE A 127 -5.13 22.55 -14.80
N GLY A 128 -5.91 22.63 -13.71
CA GLY A 128 -7.24 22.03 -13.65
C GLY A 128 -8.32 22.78 -14.43
N ALA A 129 -8.08 24.05 -14.78
CA ALA A 129 -8.99 24.86 -15.60
C ALA A 129 -8.73 24.73 -17.12
N ALA A 130 -7.59 24.17 -17.51
CA ALA A 130 -7.19 23.93 -18.90
C ALA A 130 -7.72 22.58 -19.41
#